data_AF-A0A258JQM7-F1
#
_entry.id   AF-A0A258JQM7-F1
#
_cell.length_a   1.000
_cell.length_b   1.000
_cell.length_c   1.000
_cell.angle_alpha   90.00
_cell.angle_beta   90.00
_cell.angle_gamma   90.00
#
_symmetry.space_group_name_H-M   'P 1'
#
loop_
_entity.id
_entity.type
_entity.pdbx_description
1 polymer ?
#
loop_
_entity_poly.entity_id
_entity_poly.type
_entity_poly.pdbx_seq_one_letter_code
_entity_poly.pdbx_strand_id
1 'polypeptide(L)'
;MIKKISMSFFVLFTSIAFAQNKSDIDSLYQVKDYLLGIRSTVNVKDWDSVKQHEKVALLYEKAKEYETQYPRWLKTVIHEESSHYSEMKRQLTLILQTLALYKSDLKTLQNKRPTNQEDLEFLNSSIPKLVDSIYYYCKLAEEERLKKIH
;
A
#
# COMPACT_ATOMS: atom_id res chain seq x y z
N MET A 1 42.41 33.45 -12.35
CA MET A 1 42.37 32.62 -11.12
C MET A 1 40.92 32.31 -10.80
N ILE A 2 40.42 31.13 -11.19
CA ILE A 2 39.16 30.59 -10.64
C ILE A 2 39.46 29.13 -10.32
N LYS A 3 39.65 28.85 -9.04
CA LYS A 3 39.85 27.48 -8.54
C LYS A 3 38.91 27.28 -7.36
N LYS A 4 38.17 26.17 -7.44
CA LYS A 4 37.45 25.46 -6.38
C LYS A 4 36.03 25.91 -6.05
N ILE A 5 35.09 25.53 -6.91
CA ILE A 5 33.71 25.21 -6.50
C ILE A 5 33.34 23.88 -7.18
N SER A 6 33.72 22.74 -6.59
CA SER A 6 33.21 21.45 -7.09
C SER A 6 33.24 20.31 -6.06
N MET A 7 33.16 20.60 -4.75
CA MET A 7 33.12 19.54 -3.73
C MET A 7 31.80 19.49 -2.95
N SER A 8 30.97 20.54 -2.97
CA SER A 8 29.73 20.60 -2.16
C SER A 8 28.49 19.96 -2.81
N PHE A 9 28.53 19.69 -4.12
CA PHE A 9 27.36 19.12 -4.82
C PHE A 9 27.19 17.60 -4.61
N PHE A 10 28.29 16.87 -4.37
CA PHE A 10 28.24 15.40 -4.28
C PHE A 10 27.64 14.88 -2.96
N VAL A 11 27.77 15.64 -1.87
CA VAL A 11 27.22 15.27 -0.54
C VAL A 11 25.70 15.47 -0.48
N LEU A 12 25.16 16.42 -1.27
CA LEU A 12 23.72 16.69 -1.29
C LEU A 12 22.94 15.54 -1.97
N PHE A 13 23.47 14.96 -3.04
CA PHE A 13 22.77 13.89 -3.79
C PHE A 13 22.56 12.61 -2.98
N THR A 14 23.53 12.20 -2.16
CA THR A 14 23.40 10.98 -1.34
C THR A 14 22.38 11.16 -0.22
N SER A 15 22.31 12.36 0.37
CA SER A 15 21.37 12.67 1.45
C SER A 15 19.91 12.76 0.98
N ILE A 16 19.68 13.31 -0.22
CA ILE A 16 18.33 13.44 -0.81
C ILE A 16 17.76 12.06 -1.18
N ALA A 17 18.54 11.22 -1.86
CA ALA A 17 18.10 9.87 -2.22
C ALA A 17 17.76 9.02 -0.97
N PHE A 18 18.52 9.19 0.10
CA PHE A 18 18.30 8.50 1.36
C PHE A 18 17.01 8.95 2.06
N ALA A 19 16.73 10.26 2.08
CA ALA A 19 15.50 10.80 2.65
C ALA A 19 14.26 10.38 1.85
N GLN A 20 14.36 10.36 0.52
CA GLN A 20 13.30 9.88 -0.38
C GLN A 20 12.99 8.40 -0.13
N ASN A 21 14.02 7.54 -0.07
CA ASN A 21 13.82 6.11 0.20
C ASN A 21 13.15 5.85 1.55
N LYS A 22 13.50 6.60 2.61
CA LYS A 22 12.81 6.47 3.90
C LYS A 22 11.33 6.86 3.79
N SER A 23 11.04 7.98 3.12
CA SER A 23 9.67 8.45 2.91
C SER A 23 8.83 7.43 2.12
N ASP A 24 9.43 6.73 1.15
CA ASP A 24 8.75 5.73 0.34
C ASP A 24 8.49 4.44 1.14
N ILE A 25 9.41 4.00 2.00
CA ILE A 25 9.20 2.90 2.95
C ILE A 25 8.07 3.23 3.93
N ASP A 26 8.08 4.44 4.51
CA ASP A 26 7.00 4.92 5.39
C ASP A 26 5.64 4.91 4.64
N SER A 27 5.64 5.26 3.36
CA SER A 27 4.44 5.22 2.51
C SER A 27 3.95 3.78 2.28
N LEU A 28 4.84 2.81 2.11
CA LEU A 28 4.47 1.39 2.04
C LEU A 28 3.83 0.90 3.35
N TYR A 29 4.34 1.33 4.51
CA TYR A 29 3.70 1.01 5.78
C TYR A 29 2.30 1.62 5.92
N GLN A 30 2.06 2.81 5.35
CA GLN A 30 0.70 3.36 5.30
C GLN A 30 -0.24 2.54 4.41
N VAL A 31 0.26 1.96 3.31
CA VAL A 31 -0.53 1.02 2.48
C VAL A 31 -0.88 -0.22 3.29
N LYS A 32 0.06 -0.76 4.08
CA LYS A 32 -0.21 -1.87 5.01
C LYS A 32 -1.34 -1.53 6.00
N ASP A 33 -1.30 -0.37 6.65
CA ASP A 33 -2.35 0.04 7.59
C ASP A 33 -3.70 0.26 6.89
N TYR A 34 -3.68 0.79 5.67
CA TYR A 34 -4.87 0.93 4.84
C TYR A 34 -5.50 -0.42 4.47
N LEU A 35 -4.70 -1.41 4.09
CA LEU A 35 -5.18 -2.76 3.79
C LEU A 35 -5.85 -3.39 5.02
N LEU A 36 -5.28 -3.20 6.21
CA LEU A 36 -5.90 -3.61 7.47
C LEU A 36 -7.21 -2.84 7.74
N GLY A 37 -7.27 -1.56 7.35
CA GLY A 37 -8.48 -0.75 7.33
C GLY A 37 -9.60 -1.32 6.45
N ILE A 38 -9.27 -1.79 5.24
CA ILE A 38 -10.22 -2.51 4.37
C ILE A 38 -10.73 -3.76 5.08
N ARG A 39 -9.82 -4.61 5.55
CA ARG A 39 -10.16 -5.90 6.17
C ARG A 39 -11.05 -5.71 7.39
N SER A 40 -10.74 -4.75 8.27
CA SER A 40 -11.56 -4.46 9.44
C SER A 40 -12.94 -3.92 9.07
N THR A 41 -13.03 -3.12 7.99
CA THR A 41 -14.30 -2.56 7.51
C THR A 41 -15.24 -3.65 7.00
N VAL A 42 -14.76 -4.54 6.11
CA VAL A 42 -15.60 -5.60 5.51
C VAL A 42 -16.00 -6.70 6.51
N ASN A 43 -15.26 -6.84 7.61
CA ASN A 43 -15.52 -7.81 8.68
C ASN A 43 -16.20 -7.22 9.91
N VAL A 44 -16.80 -6.02 9.80
CA VAL A 44 -17.53 -5.43 10.93
C VAL A 44 -18.56 -6.43 11.49
N LYS A 45 -18.66 -6.50 12.82
CA LYS A 45 -19.67 -7.31 13.51
C LYS A 45 -20.97 -6.52 13.71
N ASP A 46 -20.83 -5.28 14.18
CA ASP A 46 -21.95 -4.38 14.39
C ASP A 46 -22.31 -3.69 13.08
N TRP A 47 -23.35 -4.21 12.42
CA TRP A 47 -23.76 -3.73 11.11
C TRP A 47 -24.50 -2.40 11.21
N ASP A 48 -23.89 -1.36 10.65
CA ASP A 48 -24.48 -0.04 10.46
C ASP A 48 -24.26 0.35 9.00
N SER A 49 -25.33 0.25 8.20
CA SER A 49 -25.24 0.44 6.76
C SER A 49 -24.73 1.83 6.36
N VAL A 50 -25.13 2.88 7.08
CA VAL A 50 -24.73 4.25 6.78
C VAL A 50 -23.24 4.43 7.04
N LYS A 51 -22.76 4.01 8.21
CA LYS A 51 -21.32 4.07 8.53
C LYS A 51 -20.48 3.19 7.60
N GLN A 52 -21.00 2.05 7.17
CA GLN A 52 -20.31 1.17 6.23
C GLN A 52 -20.15 1.82 4.86
N HIS A 53 -21.21 2.44 4.35
CA HIS A 53 -21.14 3.23 3.12
C HIS A 53 -20.09 4.33 3.17
N GLU A 54 -20.08 5.11 4.25
CA GLU A 54 -19.11 6.21 4.43
C GLU A 54 -17.68 5.69 4.49
N LYS A 55 -17.42 4.67 5.33
CA LYS A 55 -16.08 4.07 5.48
C LYS A 55 -15.56 3.49 4.17
N VAL A 56 -16.38 2.71 3.46
CA VAL A 56 -15.99 2.12 2.19
C VAL A 56 -15.78 3.18 1.11
N ALA A 57 -16.59 4.25 1.10
CA ALA A 57 -16.38 5.36 0.19
C ALA A 57 -15.02 6.05 0.42
N LEU A 58 -14.66 6.34 1.68
CA LEU A 58 -13.36 6.93 2.03
C LEU A 58 -12.19 6.02 1.63
N LEU A 59 -12.29 4.72 1.92
CA LEU A 59 -11.27 3.75 1.53
C LEU A 59 -11.13 3.69 -0.01
N TYR A 60 -12.24 3.71 -0.73
CA TYR A 60 -12.24 3.70 -2.19
C TYR A 60 -11.62 4.96 -2.80
N GLU A 61 -11.83 6.14 -2.22
CA GLU A 61 -11.15 7.35 -2.72
C GLU A 61 -9.64 7.26 -2.49
N LYS A 62 -9.21 6.73 -1.33
CA LYS A 62 -7.79 6.49 -1.04
C LYS A 62 -7.18 5.41 -1.94
N ALA A 63 -7.97 4.43 -2.38
CA ALA A 63 -7.54 3.39 -3.33
C ALA A 63 -6.97 3.98 -4.63
N LYS A 64 -7.58 5.03 -5.16
CA LYS A 64 -7.16 5.65 -6.44
C LYS A 64 -5.75 6.23 -6.35
N GLU A 65 -5.44 6.85 -5.21
CA GLU A 65 -4.09 7.37 -4.94
C GLU A 65 -3.08 6.22 -4.85
N TYR A 66 -3.41 5.18 -4.07
CA TYR A 66 -2.50 4.05 -3.85
C TYR A 66 -2.30 3.18 -5.07
N GLU A 67 -3.30 3.00 -5.94
CA GLU A 67 -3.12 2.31 -7.21
C GLU A 67 -2.04 2.97 -8.09
N THR A 68 -1.98 4.30 -8.05
CA THR A 68 -1.02 5.10 -8.82
C THR A 68 0.35 5.14 -8.17
N GLN A 69 0.41 5.36 -6.87
CA GLN A 69 1.67 5.63 -6.15
C GLN A 69 2.38 4.36 -5.69
N TYR A 70 1.65 3.28 -5.40
CA TYR A 70 2.22 2.05 -4.86
C TYR A 70 3.35 1.47 -5.69
N PRO A 71 3.27 1.39 -7.05
CA PRO A 71 4.37 0.90 -7.86
C PRO A 71 5.64 1.75 -7.68
N ARG A 72 5.51 3.07 -7.50
CA ARG A 72 6.66 3.96 -7.28
C ARG A 72 7.33 3.66 -5.95
N TRP A 73 6.56 3.54 -4.87
CA TRP A 73 7.12 3.22 -3.56
C TRP A 73 7.71 1.82 -3.52
N LEU A 74 7.07 0.85 -4.17
CA LEU A 74 7.52 -0.54 -4.18
C LEU A 74 8.90 -0.71 -4.82
N LYS A 75 9.25 0.12 -5.81
CA LYS A 75 10.59 0.14 -6.45
C LYS A 75 11.72 0.44 -5.47
N THR A 76 11.43 1.05 -4.34
CA THR A 76 12.44 1.37 -3.32
C THR A 76 12.87 0.16 -2.50
N VAL A 77 12.06 -0.89 -2.47
CA VAL A 77 12.30 -2.10 -1.67
C VAL A 77 12.43 -3.37 -2.52
N ILE A 78 11.96 -3.35 -3.78
CA ILE A 78 12.04 -4.48 -4.71
C ILE A 78 12.31 -3.96 -6.13
N HIS A 79 13.22 -4.62 -6.86
CA HIS A 79 13.47 -4.33 -8.27
C HIS A 79 12.26 -4.67 -9.16
N GLU A 80 11.99 -3.83 -10.16
CA GLU A 80 10.82 -3.96 -11.05
C GLU A 80 10.73 -5.28 -11.81
N GLU A 81 11.87 -5.85 -12.17
CA GLU A 81 11.97 -7.12 -12.91
C GLU A 81 11.67 -8.33 -12.02
N SER A 82 11.59 -8.14 -10.70
CA SER A 82 11.27 -9.21 -9.77
C SER A 82 9.83 -9.69 -9.97
N SER A 83 9.65 -11.02 -9.97
CA SER A 83 8.31 -11.63 -9.90
C SER A 83 7.53 -11.15 -8.67
N HIS A 84 8.22 -10.86 -7.56
CA HIS A 84 7.60 -10.35 -6.35
C HIS A 84 7.05 -8.93 -6.51
N TYR A 85 7.74 -8.08 -7.27
CA TYR A 85 7.24 -6.73 -7.59
C TYR A 85 5.93 -6.81 -8.37
N SER A 86 5.92 -7.63 -9.43
CA SER A 86 4.74 -7.84 -10.26
C SER A 86 3.58 -8.45 -9.47
N GLU A 87 3.87 -9.43 -8.62
CA GLU A 87 2.85 -10.11 -7.80
C GLU A 87 2.25 -9.18 -6.75
N MET A 88 3.07 -8.42 -6.01
CA MET A 88 2.56 -7.48 -5.01
C MET A 88 1.73 -6.36 -5.64
N LYS A 89 2.13 -5.86 -6.80
CA LYS A 89 1.33 -4.89 -7.57
C LYS A 89 -0.01 -5.50 -7.99
N ARG A 90 0.00 -6.72 -8.56
CA ARG A 90 -1.21 -7.44 -8.98
C ARG A 90 -2.15 -7.68 -7.80
N GLN A 91 -1.63 -8.12 -6.66
CA GLN A 91 -2.42 -8.34 -5.44
C GLN A 91 -3.11 -7.07 -4.97
N LEU A 92 -2.40 -5.93 -4.95
CA LEU A 92 -3.02 -4.65 -4.60
C LEU A 92 -4.16 -4.33 -5.57
N THR A 93 -3.92 -4.37 -6.88
CA THR A 93 -4.95 -4.08 -7.89
C THR A 93 -6.20 -4.95 -7.70
N LEU A 94 -6.03 -6.26 -7.48
CA LEU A 94 -7.17 -7.15 -7.26
C LEU A 94 -7.93 -6.81 -5.98
N ILE A 95 -7.24 -6.52 -4.87
CA ILE A 95 -7.88 -6.08 -3.62
C ILE A 95 -8.71 -4.81 -3.84
N LEU A 96 -8.17 -3.84 -4.59
CA LEU A 96 -8.87 -2.59 -4.88
C LEU A 96 -10.09 -2.81 -5.80
N GLN A 97 -9.98 -3.70 -6.77
CA GLN A 97 -11.10 -4.10 -7.64
C GLN A 97 -12.21 -4.78 -6.82
N THR A 98 -11.87 -5.72 -5.94
CA THR A 98 -12.85 -6.36 -5.06
C THR A 98 -13.48 -5.36 -4.08
N LEU A 99 -12.73 -4.37 -3.58
CA LEU A 99 -13.31 -3.28 -2.79
C LEU A 99 -14.31 -2.45 -3.60
N ALA A 100 -14.06 -2.21 -4.89
CA ALA A 100 -14.98 -1.51 -5.77
C ALA A 100 -16.29 -2.28 -5.96
N LEU A 101 -16.21 -3.61 -6.13
CA LEU A 101 -17.38 -4.49 -6.19
C LEU A 101 -18.16 -4.45 -4.89
N TYR A 102 -17.49 -4.59 -3.75
CA TYR A 102 -18.10 -4.48 -2.43
C TYR A 102 -18.85 -3.14 -2.23
N LYS A 103 -18.24 -2.03 -2.67
CA LYS A 103 -18.88 -0.70 -2.65
C LYS A 103 -20.14 -0.65 -3.51
N SER A 104 -20.11 -1.27 -4.68
CA SER A 104 -21.26 -1.36 -5.59
C SER A 104 -22.41 -2.16 -4.97
N ASP A 105 -22.09 -3.28 -4.32
CA ASP A 105 -23.06 -4.14 -3.65
C ASP A 105 -23.74 -3.42 -2.49
N LEU A 106 -22.98 -2.68 -1.68
CA LEU A 106 -23.56 -1.84 -0.62
C LEU A 106 -24.64 -0.90 -1.18
N LYS A 107 -24.36 -0.27 -2.33
CA LYS A 107 -25.29 0.70 -2.96
C LYS A 107 -26.56 0.03 -3.46
N THR A 108 -26.44 -1.19 -3.96
CA THR A 108 -27.56 -1.95 -4.54
C THR A 108 -28.45 -2.56 -3.46
N LEU A 109 -27.85 -3.07 -2.38
CA LEU A 109 -28.53 -3.88 -1.37
C LEU A 109 -29.23 -3.09 -0.25
N GLN A 110 -29.18 -1.75 -0.28
CA GLN A 110 -29.86 -0.80 0.62
C GLN A 110 -30.17 -1.35 2.03
N ASN A 111 -29.29 -1.03 2.99
CA ASN A 111 -29.37 -1.46 4.40
C ASN A 111 -28.99 -2.92 4.68
N LYS A 112 -28.66 -3.72 3.65
CA LYS A 112 -28.19 -5.10 3.83
C LYS A 112 -26.69 -5.22 3.60
N ARG A 113 -26.08 -6.18 4.29
CA ARG A 113 -24.68 -6.55 4.12
C ARG A 113 -24.47 -7.26 2.78
N PRO A 114 -23.40 -6.93 2.03
CA PRO A 114 -22.99 -7.73 0.88
C PRO A 114 -22.71 -9.17 1.31
N THR A 115 -23.33 -10.12 0.63
CA THR A 115 -23.23 -11.55 0.94
C THR A 115 -22.37 -12.31 -0.08
N ASN A 116 -21.63 -11.61 -0.95
CA ASN A 116 -20.69 -12.27 -1.84
C ASN A 116 -19.54 -12.87 -1.01
N GLN A 117 -19.67 -14.16 -0.74
CA GLN A 117 -18.75 -14.89 0.10
C GLN A 117 -17.37 -15.00 -0.55
N GLU A 118 -17.30 -15.16 -1.87
CA GLU A 118 -16.04 -15.29 -2.61
C GLU A 118 -15.20 -14.01 -2.50
N ASP A 119 -15.83 -12.84 -2.67
CA ASP A 119 -15.15 -11.55 -2.53
C ASP A 119 -14.63 -11.32 -1.11
N LEU A 120 -15.44 -11.67 -0.10
CA LEU A 120 -15.06 -11.56 1.30
C LEU A 120 -13.92 -12.51 1.67
N GLU A 121 -13.95 -13.75 1.19
CA GLU A 121 -12.88 -14.73 1.38
C GLU A 121 -11.59 -14.31 0.67
N PHE A 122 -11.72 -13.77 -0.55
CA PHE A 122 -10.59 -13.22 -1.29
C PHE A 122 -9.93 -12.08 -0.51
N LEU A 123 -10.70 -11.08 -0.04
CA LEU A 123 -10.14 -9.97 0.75
C LEU A 123 -9.50 -10.48 2.04
N ASN A 124 -10.15 -11.41 2.74
CA ASN A 124 -9.66 -11.95 4.00
C ASN A 124 -8.38 -12.79 3.87
N SER A 125 -8.16 -13.42 2.72
CA SER A 125 -6.97 -14.23 2.47
C SER A 125 -5.85 -13.44 1.79
N SER A 126 -6.17 -12.51 0.91
CA SER A 126 -5.20 -11.74 0.12
C SER A 126 -4.60 -10.57 0.89
N ILE A 127 -5.39 -9.85 1.70
CA ILE A 127 -4.89 -8.71 2.48
C ILE A 127 -3.75 -9.12 3.42
N PRO A 128 -3.88 -10.18 4.25
CA PRO A 128 -2.78 -10.60 5.12
C PRO A 128 -1.50 -10.94 4.35
N LYS A 129 -1.60 -11.66 3.23
CA LYS A 129 -0.45 -12.02 2.40
C LYS A 129 0.29 -10.79 1.87
N LEU A 130 -0.46 -9.79 1.39
CA LEU A 130 0.14 -8.55 0.90
C LEU A 130 0.75 -7.72 2.04
N VAL A 131 0.08 -7.65 3.19
CA VAL A 131 0.59 -7.01 4.41
C VAL A 131 1.92 -7.62 4.86
N ASP A 132 1.99 -8.96 4.90
CA ASP A 132 3.21 -9.68 5.28
C ASP A 132 4.33 -9.43 4.27
N SER A 133 4.01 -9.40 2.98
CA SER A 133 4.97 -9.10 1.91
C SER A 133 5.52 -7.68 2.04
N ILE A 134 4.64 -6.68 2.25
CA ILE A 134 5.07 -5.29 2.49
C ILE A 134 6.00 -5.23 3.70
N TYR A 135 5.61 -5.84 4.81
CA TYR A 135 6.41 -5.84 6.03
C TYR A 135 7.79 -6.47 5.81
N TYR A 136 7.83 -7.64 5.16
CA TYR A 136 9.07 -8.36 4.86
C TYR A 136 10.06 -7.52 4.05
N TYR A 137 9.62 -6.95 2.91
CA TYR A 137 10.51 -6.20 2.03
C TYR A 137 10.91 -4.84 2.60
N CYS A 138 10.02 -4.17 3.33
CA CYS A 138 10.38 -2.93 4.03
C CYS A 138 11.47 -3.19 5.07
N LYS A 139 11.31 -4.24 5.89
CA LYS A 139 12.30 -4.61 6.91
C LYS A 139 13.66 -4.96 6.30
N LEU A 140 13.66 -5.74 5.22
CA LEU A 140 14.88 -6.11 4.49
C LEU A 140 15.61 -4.85 3.97
N ALA A 141 14.87 -3.94 3.34
CA ALA A 141 15.43 -2.68 2.84
C ALA A 141 15.97 -1.78 3.96
N GLU A 142 15.29 -1.71 5.11
CA GLU A 142 15.75 -0.97 6.29
C GLU A 142 17.06 -1.56 6.85
N GLU A 143 17.15 -2.88 6.97
CA GLU A 143 18.36 -3.57 7.43
C GLU A 143 19.55 -3.32 6.48
N GLU A 144 19.34 -3.41 5.17
CA GLU A 144 20.36 -3.06 4.17
C GLU A 144 20.78 -1.60 4.25
N ARG A 145 19.82 -0.70 4.49
CA ARG A 145 20.09 0.74 4.65
C ARG A 145 20.95 1.00 5.88
N LEU A 146 20.68 0.34 7.01
CA LEU A 146 21.48 0.47 8.24
C LEU A 146 22.91 -0.04 8.08
N LYS A 147 23.09 -1.14 7.34
CA LYS A 147 24.42 -1.70 7.02
C LYS A 147 25.29 -0.76 6.18
N LYS A 148 24.69 0.10 5.35
CA LYS A 148 25.43 1.07 4.52
C LYS A 148 25.88 2.32 5.28
N ILE A 149 25.43 2.50 6.53
CA ILE A 149 25.74 3.66 7.38
C ILE A 149 26.93 3.37 8.33
N HIS A 150 27.22 2.09 8.58
CA HIS A 150 28.31 1.61 9.43
C HIS A 150 29.44 1.03 8.58
#